data_AF-A0A0A1X2I9-F1
#
_entry.id   AF-A0A0A1X2I9-F1
#
_cell.length_a   1.000
_cell.length_b   1.000
_cell.length_c   1.000
_cell.angle_alpha   90.00
_cell.angle_beta   90.00
_cell.angle_gamma   90.00
#
_symmetry.space_group_name_H-M   'P 1'
#
loop_
_entity.id
_entity.type
_entity.pdbx_description
1 polymer ?
#
loop_
_entity_poly.entity_id
_entity_poly.type
_entity_poly.pdbx_seq_one_letter_code
_entity_poly.pdbx_strand_id
1 'polypeptide(L)'
;MSKIIWLFVCAISLQFAFSLPTAETQSALKDSSSTEQNALAPAKGKDAPKPLTLEEQNLITRERKRLSAMIIEGDKKHQQFLLKASNKIAKNILADPAISRIGTTEGKQERAVLEAYVQDSDDILNATADKCIKVLKDFFTFTNRHYSIKYNPKYADDIWYKALKTHGMDQLESEEAKILNEIGCQYADEFEKYLKSLSPAGLEKEKDLVYVHETYLENKDVMDKANYGYRYVSFFKEQQAED
;
A
#
# COMPACT_ATOMS: atom_id res chain seq x y z
N MET A 1 17.19 23.26 -4.78
CA MET A 1 16.17 22.97 -5.81
C MET A 1 15.23 21.93 -5.25
N SER A 2 14.02 22.38 -4.90
CA SER A 2 13.04 21.62 -4.11
C SER A 2 12.30 20.62 -5.02
N LYS A 3 12.49 19.32 -4.80
CA LYS A 3 11.74 18.28 -5.53
C LYS A 3 10.39 18.09 -4.86
N ILE A 4 9.37 18.25 -5.68
CA ILE A 4 7.93 18.21 -5.40
C ILE A 4 7.56 16.90 -4.70
N ILE A 5 7.08 17.00 -3.47
CA ILE A 5 6.43 15.91 -2.73
C ILE A 5 5.07 15.69 -3.40
N TRP A 6 4.96 14.58 -4.13
CA TRP A 6 3.72 14.11 -4.73
C TRP A 6 2.78 13.68 -3.61
N LEU A 7 1.69 14.43 -3.43
CA LEU A 7 0.56 14.10 -2.56
C LEU A 7 -0.09 12.81 -3.09
N PHE A 8 0.14 11.70 -2.41
CA PHE A 8 -0.60 10.46 -2.57
C PHE A 8 -1.26 10.05 -1.25
N VAL A 9 -1.94 10.99 -0.62
CA VAL A 9 -2.93 10.68 0.40
C VAL A 9 -4.11 10.01 -0.32
N CYS A 10 -4.39 8.75 0.05
CA CYS A 10 -5.46 7.86 -0.46
C CYS A 10 -5.21 6.98 -1.70
N ALA A 11 -4.10 7.09 -2.42
CA ALA A 11 -3.85 6.22 -3.55
C ALA A 11 -3.26 4.86 -3.16
N ILE A 12 -2.41 4.79 -2.14
CA ILE A 12 -1.68 3.55 -1.82
C ILE A 12 -2.57 2.53 -1.07
N SER A 13 -3.81 2.85 -0.70
CA SER A 13 -4.76 1.84 -0.20
C SER A 13 -5.96 1.60 -1.12
N LEU A 14 -6.30 2.55 -2.02
CA LEU A 14 -7.36 2.37 -3.02
C LEU A 14 -6.88 2.01 -4.43
N GLN A 15 -5.63 2.32 -4.82
CA GLN A 15 -5.08 1.91 -6.13
C GLN A 15 -4.65 0.45 -6.17
N PHE A 16 -4.45 -0.22 -5.02
CA PHE A 16 -4.24 -1.69 -5.01
C PHE A 16 -5.52 -2.48 -5.32
N ALA A 17 -6.68 -1.83 -5.46
CA ALA A 17 -7.91 -2.47 -5.94
C ALA A 17 -8.18 -2.25 -7.45
N PHE A 18 -7.56 -1.26 -8.11
CA PHE A 18 -7.94 -0.88 -9.49
C PHE A 18 -6.80 -0.25 -10.31
N SER A 19 -5.61 -0.86 -10.33
CA SER A 19 -4.53 -0.41 -11.24
C SER A 19 -3.62 -1.57 -11.67
N LEU A 20 -4.20 -2.64 -12.22
CA LEU A 20 -3.47 -3.49 -13.15
C LEU A 20 -3.60 -2.86 -14.55
N PRO A 21 -2.51 -2.68 -15.32
CA PRO A 21 -2.62 -2.77 -16.77
C PRO A 21 -3.18 -4.16 -17.06
N THR A 22 -4.33 -4.21 -17.72
CA THR A 22 -4.83 -5.42 -18.34
C THR A 22 -3.68 -6.02 -19.15
N ALA A 23 -3.30 -7.26 -18.84
CA ALA A 23 -2.43 -8.02 -19.70
C ALA A 23 -3.15 -8.20 -21.03
N GLU A 24 -2.95 -7.27 -21.96
CA GLU A 24 -3.23 -7.52 -23.37
C GLU A 24 -2.30 -8.65 -23.79
N THR A 25 -2.93 -9.79 -24.01
CA THR A 25 -2.47 -10.97 -24.71
C THR A 25 -1.40 -10.64 -25.75
N GLN A 26 -0.11 -10.80 -25.40
CA GLN A 26 0.96 -10.88 -26.41
C GLN A 26 0.94 -12.27 -27.06
N SER A 27 -0.14 -12.51 -27.81
CA SER A 27 -0.27 -13.53 -28.84
C SER A 27 -0.35 -12.83 -30.20
N ALA A 28 0.66 -12.03 -30.55
CA ALA A 28 0.83 -11.53 -31.91
C ALA A 28 2.21 -10.86 -32.07
N LEU A 29 3.25 -11.66 -32.32
CA LEU A 29 4.34 -11.26 -33.20
C LEU A 29 5.06 -12.52 -33.66
N LYS A 30 4.50 -13.07 -34.74
CA LYS A 30 5.11 -14.14 -35.52
C LYS A 30 5.92 -13.50 -36.64
N ASP A 31 7.09 -14.07 -36.85
CA ASP A 31 7.90 -14.10 -38.08
C ASP A 31 8.63 -12.83 -38.53
N SER A 32 9.96 -12.86 -38.38
CA SER A 32 10.86 -12.74 -39.54
C SER A 32 12.20 -13.41 -39.24
N SER A 33 12.60 -14.29 -40.17
CA SER A 33 13.74 -15.19 -40.08
C SER A 33 15.07 -14.52 -40.46
N SER A 34 16.20 -14.97 -39.88
CA SER A 34 17.31 -15.57 -40.65
C SER A 34 18.52 -15.91 -39.75
N THR A 35 18.79 -17.21 -39.70
CA THR A 35 20.09 -17.90 -39.72
C THR A 35 21.29 -17.30 -38.98
N GLU A 36 21.72 -17.97 -37.91
CA GLU A 36 23.04 -18.63 -37.89
C GLU A 36 23.11 -19.71 -36.81
N GLN A 37 23.17 -20.96 -37.27
CA GLN A 37 23.53 -22.13 -36.47
C GLN A 37 24.98 -21.98 -36.02
N ASN A 38 25.21 -21.76 -34.73
CA ASN A 38 26.44 -22.19 -34.08
C ASN A 38 26.11 -23.29 -33.08
N ALA A 39 26.44 -24.51 -33.50
CA ALA A 39 26.41 -25.70 -32.67
C ALA A 39 27.44 -25.55 -31.53
N LEU A 40 26.97 -25.15 -30.35
CA LEU A 40 27.61 -25.55 -29.10
C LEU A 40 26.82 -26.74 -28.53
N ALA A 41 27.54 -27.83 -28.28
CA ALA A 41 27.04 -29.08 -27.75
C ALA A 41 26.13 -28.87 -26.51
N PRO A 42 25.08 -29.70 -26.34
CA PRO A 42 24.27 -29.65 -25.13
C PRO A 42 25.15 -29.99 -23.93
N ALA A 43 25.32 -29.03 -23.02
CA ALA A 43 25.95 -29.28 -21.74
C ALA A 43 25.19 -30.41 -21.03
N LYS A 44 25.93 -31.47 -20.69
CA LYS A 44 25.45 -32.65 -19.97
C LYS A 44 24.70 -32.26 -18.71
N GLY A 45 23.48 -32.77 -18.58
CA GLY A 45 22.79 -33.06 -17.32
C GLY A 45 22.59 -31.89 -16.37
N LYS A 46 21.58 -31.04 -16.62
CA LYS A 46 20.86 -30.45 -15.49
C LYS A 46 19.97 -31.56 -14.94
N ASP A 47 20.34 -32.13 -13.79
CA ASP A 47 19.46 -32.99 -13.02
C ASP A 47 18.10 -32.29 -12.90
N ALA A 48 17.02 -32.99 -13.28
CA ALA A 48 15.68 -32.46 -13.10
C ALA A 48 15.51 -32.04 -11.63
N PRO A 49 14.90 -30.86 -11.34
CA PRO A 49 14.69 -30.43 -9.97
C PRO A 49 14.04 -31.55 -9.19
N LYS A 50 14.66 -31.96 -8.08
CA LYS A 50 14.09 -32.97 -7.20
C LYS A 50 12.70 -32.46 -6.76
N PRO A 51 11.63 -33.27 -6.85
CA PRO A 51 10.31 -32.83 -6.45
C PRO A 51 10.31 -32.43 -4.97
N LEU A 52 9.50 -31.44 -4.64
CA LEU A 52 9.31 -30.96 -3.26
C LEU A 52 8.92 -32.10 -2.32
N THR A 53 9.70 -32.28 -1.26
CA THR A 53 9.37 -33.21 -0.16
C THR A 53 8.15 -32.72 0.62
N LEU A 54 7.49 -33.64 1.33
CA LEU A 54 6.34 -33.29 2.18
C LEU A 54 6.75 -32.30 3.29
N GLU A 55 7.96 -32.45 3.85
CA GLU A 55 8.51 -31.53 4.84
C GLU A 55 8.67 -30.11 4.27
N GLU A 56 9.20 -29.97 3.04
CA GLU A 56 9.35 -28.67 2.39
C GLU A 56 7.99 -28.04 2.05
N GLN A 57 7.01 -28.82 1.61
CA GLN A 57 5.66 -28.32 1.36
C GLN A 57 5.02 -27.78 2.66
N ASN A 58 5.17 -28.52 3.76
CA ASN A 58 4.68 -28.10 5.06
C ASN A 58 5.38 -26.83 5.58
N LEU A 59 6.69 -26.71 5.32
CA LEU A 59 7.46 -25.50 5.65
C LEU A 59 6.94 -24.29 4.87
N ILE A 60 6.79 -24.41 3.55
CA ILE A 60 6.25 -23.36 2.67
C ILE A 60 4.88 -22.90 3.17
N THR A 61 3.95 -23.83 3.40
CA THR A 61 2.60 -23.52 3.89
C THR A 61 2.64 -22.76 5.22
N ARG A 62 3.52 -23.18 6.16
CA ARG A 62 3.68 -22.51 7.45
C ARG A 62 4.21 -21.09 7.30
N GLU A 63 5.24 -20.90 6.48
CA GLU A 63 5.84 -19.59 6.26
C GLU A 63 4.88 -18.64 5.52
N ARG A 64 4.15 -19.12 4.52
CA ARG A 64 3.08 -18.33 3.87
C ARG A 64 2.02 -17.89 4.88
N LYS A 65 1.61 -18.77 5.80
CA LYS A 65 0.68 -18.38 6.88
C LYS A 65 1.27 -17.32 7.81
N ARG A 66 2.56 -17.42 8.15
CA ARG A 66 3.27 -16.42 8.95
C ARG A 66 3.35 -15.06 8.24
N LEU A 67 3.72 -15.05 6.96
CA LEU A 67 3.77 -13.84 6.12
C LEU A 67 2.38 -13.19 6.00
N SER A 68 1.33 -13.99 5.81
CA SER A 68 -0.06 -13.51 5.81
C SER A 68 -0.41 -12.80 7.12
N ALA A 69 -0.06 -13.39 8.27
CA ALA A 69 -0.32 -12.80 9.58
C ALA A 69 0.46 -11.49 9.79
N MET A 70 1.72 -11.43 9.33
CA MET A 70 2.52 -10.21 9.37
C MET A 70 1.87 -9.09 8.55
N ILE A 71 1.37 -9.40 7.34
CA ILE A 71 0.70 -8.42 6.48
C ILE A 71 -0.56 -7.87 7.17
N ILE A 72 -1.38 -8.75 7.74
CA ILE A 72 -2.59 -8.34 8.48
C ILE A 72 -2.24 -7.42 9.65
N GLU A 73 -1.17 -7.71 10.39
CA GLU A 73 -0.75 -6.87 11.52
C GLU A 73 -0.22 -5.51 11.06
N GLY A 74 0.52 -5.45 9.95
CA GLY A 74 0.96 -4.17 9.37
C GLY A 74 -0.20 -3.33 8.86
N ASP A 75 -1.17 -3.93 8.15
CA ASP A 75 -2.40 -3.26 7.69
C ASP A 75 -3.18 -2.69 8.89
N LYS A 76 -3.31 -3.47 9.97
CA LYS A 76 -3.94 -3.04 11.22
C LYS A 76 -3.17 -1.89 11.88
N LYS A 77 -1.84 -1.96 11.97
CA LYS A 77 -0.99 -0.88 12.54
C LYS A 77 -1.21 0.42 11.79
N HIS A 78 -1.22 0.39 10.46
CA HIS A 78 -1.45 1.58 9.62
C HIS A 78 -2.86 2.16 9.81
N GLN A 79 -3.90 1.32 9.75
CA GLN A 79 -5.28 1.77 9.92
C GLN A 79 -5.54 2.37 11.31
N GLN A 80 -4.99 1.77 12.36
CA GLN A 80 -5.11 2.28 13.72
C GLN A 80 -4.39 3.61 13.90
N PHE A 81 -3.21 3.77 13.29
CA PHE A 81 -2.51 5.05 13.27
C PHE A 81 -3.36 6.13 12.62
N LEU A 82 -3.84 5.87 11.40
CA LEU A 82 -4.68 6.81 10.66
C LEU A 82 -5.88 7.23 11.48
N LEU A 83 -6.67 6.25 11.97
CA LEU A 83 -7.90 6.54 12.70
C LEU A 83 -7.66 7.40 13.94
N LYS A 84 -6.62 7.11 14.72
CA LYS A 84 -6.25 7.88 15.91
C LYS A 84 -5.82 9.30 15.55
N ALA A 85 -4.95 9.43 14.55
CA ALA A 85 -4.41 10.73 14.13
C ALA A 85 -5.49 11.62 13.52
N SER A 86 -6.30 11.10 12.59
CA SER A 86 -7.36 11.87 11.94
C SER A 86 -8.53 12.19 12.88
N ASN A 87 -8.90 11.30 13.81
CA ASN A 87 -9.89 11.59 14.86
C ASN A 87 -9.44 12.77 15.73
N LYS A 88 -8.16 12.81 16.12
CA LYS A 88 -7.59 13.95 16.86
C LYS A 88 -7.65 15.25 16.06
N ILE A 89 -7.31 15.20 14.77
CA ILE A 89 -7.41 16.37 13.87
C ILE A 89 -8.85 16.85 13.79
N ALA A 90 -9.81 15.96 13.55
CA ALA A 90 -11.22 16.30 13.46
C ALA A 90 -11.75 16.95 14.75
N LYS A 91 -11.42 16.39 15.92
CA LYS A 91 -11.76 16.98 17.23
C LYS A 91 -11.19 18.39 17.38
N ASN A 92 -9.94 18.61 17.00
CA ASN A 92 -9.31 19.92 17.07
C ASN A 92 -9.95 20.94 16.11
N ILE A 93 -10.30 20.53 14.88
CA ILE A 93 -11.02 21.37 13.92
C ILE A 93 -12.39 21.77 14.47
N LEU A 94 -13.15 20.82 15.04
CA LEU A 94 -14.45 21.10 15.64
C LEU A 94 -14.38 22.07 16.83
N ALA A 95 -13.27 22.04 17.58
CA ALA A 95 -13.01 22.94 18.69
C ALA A 95 -12.49 24.32 18.24
N ASP A 96 -12.12 24.50 16.97
CA ASP A 96 -11.59 25.76 16.47
C ASP A 96 -12.67 26.87 16.51
N PRO A 97 -12.39 28.04 17.14
CA PRO A 97 -13.32 29.17 17.16
C PRO A 97 -13.75 29.66 15.78
N ALA A 98 -12.86 29.54 14.78
CA ALA A 98 -13.14 29.95 13.41
C ALA A 98 -14.16 29.01 12.73
N ILE A 99 -14.19 27.74 13.13
CA ILE A 99 -15.11 26.72 12.61
C ILE A 99 -16.41 26.67 13.42
N SER A 100 -16.32 26.66 14.75
CA SER A 100 -17.48 26.53 15.65
C SER A 100 -18.49 27.67 15.51
N ARG A 101 -18.04 28.85 15.07
CA ARG A 101 -18.89 30.05 14.85
C ARG A 101 -19.52 30.10 13.46
N ILE A 102 -19.25 29.16 12.56
CA ILE A 102 -19.81 29.19 11.21
C ILE A 102 -21.33 28.95 11.27
N GLY A 103 -22.08 29.96 10.83
CA GLY A 103 -23.54 29.93 10.80
C GLY A 103 -24.17 29.54 9.46
N THR A 104 -23.37 29.45 8.38
CA THR A 104 -23.86 29.12 7.03
C THR A 104 -24.37 27.69 6.96
N THR A 105 -25.32 27.44 6.06
CA THR A 105 -25.89 26.09 5.87
C THR A 105 -24.81 25.10 5.46
N GLU A 106 -23.95 25.49 4.52
CA GLU A 106 -22.85 24.67 4.02
C GLU A 106 -21.82 24.39 5.12
N GLY A 107 -21.49 25.39 5.94
CA GLY A 107 -20.56 25.21 7.04
C GLY A 107 -21.09 24.30 8.15
N LYS A 108 -22.40 24.34 8.42
CA LYS A 108 -23.05 23.40 9.35
C LYS A 108 -23.03 21.97 8.81
N GLN A 109 -23.21 21.78 7.50
CA GLN A 109 -23.12 20.47 6.86
C GLN A 109 -21.72 19.88 6.95
N GLU A 110 -20.68 20.67 6.64
CA GLU A 110 -19.29 20.23 6.76
C GLU A 110 -18.91 19.90 8.21
N ARG A 111 -19.40 20.69 9.17
CA ARG A 111 -19.22 20.38 10.60
C ARG A 111 -19.88 19.06 10.98
N ALA A 112 -21.10 18.81 10.51
CA ALA A 112 -21.82 17.57 10.78
C ALA A 112 -21.09 16.33 10.24
N VAL A 113 -20.40 16.44 9.09
CA VAL A 113 -19.54 15.37 8.57
C VAL A 113 -18.41 15.03 9.55
N LEU A 114 -17.73 16.05 10.09
CA LEU A 114 -16.66 15.84 11.08
C LEU A 114 -17.19 15.33 12.42
N GLU A 115 -18.35 15.80 12.87
CA GLU A 115 -19.02 15.32 14.08
C GLU A 115 -19.36 13.82 13.97
N ALA A 116 -19.96 13.42 12.85
CA ALA A 116 -20.25 12.01 12.56
C ALA A 116 -18.98 11.16 12.50
N TYR A 117 -17.95 11.65 11.80
CA TYR A 117 -16.66 10.96 11.73
C TYR A 117 -16.02 10.77 13.11
N VAL A 118 -16.07 11.78 13.99
CA VAL A 118 -15.54 11.68 15.35
C VAL A 118 -16.27 10.62 16.15
N GLN A 119 -17.61 10.62 16.10
CA GLN A 119 -18.44 9.62 16.77
C GLN A 119 -18.13 8.21 16.26
N ASP A 120 -18.17 8.01 14.94
CA ASP A 120 -17.92 6.71 14.32
C ASP A 120 -16.50 6.20 14.61
N SER A 121 -15.50 7.09 14.63
CA SER A 121 -14.11 6.74 14.93
C SER A 121 -13.91 6.31 16.38
N ASP A 122 -14.57 6.99 17.32
CA ASP A 122 -14.47 6.67 18.74
C ASP A 122 -15.07 5.28 19.03
N ASP A 123 -16.15 4.93 18.33
CA ASP A 123 -16.83 3.63 18.45
C ASP A 123 -16.01 2.46 17.87
N ILE A 124 -15.10 2.72 16.93
CA ILE A 124 -14.38 1.67 16.18
C ILE A 124 -12.86 1.63 16.42
N LEU A 125 -12.34 2.39 17.38
CA LEU A 125 -10.90 2.43 17.72
C LEU A 125 -10.25 1.04 17.94
N ASN A 126 -11.07 0.03 18.25
CA ASN A 126 -10.66 -1.38 18.42
C ASN A 126 -11.39 -2.37 17.49
N ALA A 127 -12.07 -1.90 16.43
CA ALA A 127 -12.86 -2.74 15.55
C ALA A 127 -12.03 -3.44 14.46
N THR A 128 -12.73 -4.19 13.60
CA THR A 128 -12.13 -4.87 12.44
C THR A 128 -11.68 -3.88 11.36
N ALA A 129 -10.75 -4.32 10.51
CA ALA A 129 -10.16 -3.52 9.43
C ALA A 129 -11.22 -2.89 8.50
N ASP A 130 -12.23 -3.65 8.08
CA ASP A 130 -13.27 -3.17 7.15
C ASP A 130 -14.06 -1.97 7.69
N LYS A 131 -14.34 -1.98 9.01
CA LYS A 131 -15.03 -0.86 9.66
C LYS A 131 -14.15 0.38 9.70
N CYS A 132 -12.84 0.20 9.97
CA CYS A 132 -11.86 1.29 9.96
C CYS A 132 -11.75 1.95 8.58
N ILE A 133 -11.68 1.15 7.52
CA ILE A 133 -11.56 1.66 6.13
C ILE A 133 -12.76 2.54 5.78
N LYS A 134 -13.98 2.10 6.09
CA LYS A 134 -15.19 2.87 5.77
C LYS A 134 -15.17 4.24 6.44
N VAL A 135 -14.87 4.30 7.73
CA VAL A 135 -14.88 5.56 8.49
C VAL A 135 -13.73 6.48 8.10
N LEU A 136 -12.55 5.92 7.82
CA LEU A 136 -11.42 6.69 7.27
C LEU A 136 -11.77 7.32 5.91
N LYS A 137 -12.51 6.60 5.06
CA LYS A 137 -12.94 7.13 3.75
C LYS A 137 -13.76 8.41 3.87
N ASP A 138 -14.62 8.51 4.88
CA ASP A 138 -15.46 9.71 5.07
C ASP A 138 -14.61 10.93 5.44
N PHE A 139 -13.66 10.76 6.36
CA PHE A 139 -12.68 11.81 6.68
C PHE A 139 -11.84 12.21 5.47
N PHE A 140 -11.30 11.23 4.74
CA PHE A 140 -10.47 11.55 3.58
C PHE A 140 -11.27 12.18 2.44
N THR A 141 -12.54 11.82 2.26
CA THR A 141 -13.43 12.48 1.32
C THR A 141 -13.63 13.95 1.70
N PHE A 142 -13.84 14.23 2.99
CA PHE A 142 -13.86 15.60 3.52
C PHE A 142 -12.55 16.33 3.21
N THR A 143 -11.40 15.77 3.59
CA THR A 143 -10.10 16.43 3.37
C THR A 143 -9.83 16.68 1.90
N ASN A 144 -10.10 15.71 1.02
CA ASN A 144 -9.85 15.82 -0.42
C ASN A 144 -10.68 16.92 -1.07
N ARG A 145 -11.92 17.15 -0.63
CA ARG A 145 -12.74 18.29 -1.09
C ARG A 145 -12.06 19.63 -0.81
N HIS A 146 -11.33 19.74 0.30
CA HIS A 146 -10.65 20.97 0.72
C HIS A 146 -9.15 21.03 0.33
N TYR A 147 -8.49 19.89 0.05
CA TYR A 147 -7.08 19.79 -0.35
C TYR A 147 -6.86 19.82 -1.87
N SER A 148 -7.76 19.24 -2.67
CA SER A 148 -7.68 19.26 -4.16
C SER A 148 -7.70 20.67 -4.75
N ILE A 149 -8.05 21.62 -3.91
CA ILE A 149 -8.12 23.05 -4.13
C ILE A 149 -6.74 23.75 -4.08
N LYS A 150 -5.66 23.05 -3.66
CA LYS A 150 -4.28 23.57 -3.49
C LYS A 150 -3.69 24.31 -4.71
N TYR A 151 -4.22 24.11 -5.91
CA TYR A 151 -3.78 24.76 -7.15
C TYR A 151 -4.73 25.83 -7.70
N ASN A 152 -5.79 26.18 -6.97
CA ASN A 152 -6.74 27.21 -7.36
C ASN A 152 -6.68 28.40 -6.39
N PRO A 153 -6.08 29.55 -6.80
CA PRO A 153 -5.91 30.74 -5.96
C PRO A 153 -7.22 31.28 -5.36
N LYS A 154 -8.37 30.94 -5.94
CA LYS A 154 -9.71 31.34 -5.48
C LYS A 154 -10.04 30.85 -4.06
N TYR A 155 -9.30 29.89 -3.54
CA TYR A 155 -9.59 29.24 -2.26
C TYR A 155 -8.46 29.37 -1.24
N ALA A 156 -7.55 30.33 -1.42
CA ALA A 156 -6.62 30.72 -0.36
C ALA A 156 -7.33 31.11 0.96
N ASP A 157 -8.65 31.36 0.89
CA ASP A 157 -9.55 31.66 2.00
C ASP A 157 -10.48 30.53 2.43
N ASP A 158 -10.29 29.30 1.94
CA ASP A 158 -11.03 28.15 2.48
C ASP A 158 -10.64 27.92 3.95
N ILE A 159 -11.61 28.18 4.83
CA ILE A 159 -11.46 28.07 6.27
C ILE A 159 -11.20 26.63 6.72
N TRP A 160 -11.73 25.64 6.01
CA TRP A 160 -11.53 24.22 6.29
C TRP A 160 -10.13 23.77 5.90
N TYR A 161 -9.62 24.25 4.77
CA TYR A 161 -8.22 24.02 4.40
C TYR A 161 -7.26 24.62 5.44
N LYS A 162 -7.50 25.88 5.86
CA LYS A 162 -6.70 26.53 6.92
C LYS A 162 -6.75 25.75 8.23
N ALA A 163 -7.93 25.26 8.62
CA ALA A 163 -8.11 24.46 9.82
C ALA A 163 -7.37 23.11 9.72
N LEU A 164 -7.51 22.38 8.61
CA LEU A 164 -6.78 21.12 8.37
C LEU A 164 -5.27 21.29 8.50
N LYS A 165 -4.72 22.33 7.87
CA LYS A 165 -3.29 22.64 7.96
C LYS A 165 -2.86 23.00 9.38
N THR A 166 -3.62 23.86 10.04
CA THR A 166 -3.33 24.33 11.42
C THR A 166 -3.36 23.18 12.42
N HIS A 167 -4.29 22.24 12.26
CA HIS A 167 -4.52 21.18 13.23
C HIS A 167 -3.77 19.88 12.94
N GLY A 168 -2.82 19.89 11.99
CA GLY A 168 -1.80 18.85 11.88
C GLY A 168 -1.94 17.90 10.68
N MET A 169 -2.65 18.27 9.62
CA MET A 169 -2.75 17.42 8.42
C MET A 169 -1.38 17.17 7.76
N ASP A 170 -0.52 18.19 7.65
CA ASP A 170 0.84 18.04 7.10
C ASP A 170 1.71 17.11 7.99
N GLN A 171 1.48 17.11 9.30
CA GLN A 171 2.16 16.21 10.24
C GLN A 171 1.66 14.77 10.10
N LEU A 172 0.35 14.57 9.95
CA LEU A 172 -0.24 13.26 9.68
C LEU A 172 0.35 12.64 8.42
N GLU A 173 0.44 13.39 7.31
CA GLU A 173 1.03 12.91 6.06
C GLU A 173 2.51 12.49 6.24
N SER A 174 3.29 13.29 6.96
CA SER A 174 4.69 12.97 7.24
C SER A 174 4.87 11.75 8.13
N GLU A 175 4.04 11.59 9.16
CA GLU A 175 4.08 10.45 10.08
C GLU A 175 3.55 9.17 9.45
N GLU A 176 2.51 9.26 8.62
CA GLU A 176 2.02 8.15 7.81
C GLU A 176 3.12 7.62 6.89
N ALA A 177 3.83 8.50 6.17
CA ALA A 177 4.93 8.10 5.30
C ALA A 177 6.03 7.34 6.05
N LYS A 178 6.33 7.72 7.30
CA LYS A 178 7.30 6.99 8.14
C LYS A 178 6.80 5.61 8.50
N ILE A 179 5.54 5.49 8.94
CA ILE A 179 4.95 4.20 9.33
C ILE A 179 4.86 3.26 8.13
N LEU A 180 4.44 3.77 6.97
CA LEU A 180 4.42 2.98 5.73
C LEU A 180 5.84 2.55 5.33
N ASN A 181 6.84 3.42 5.49
CA ASN A 181 8.23 3.05 5.22
C ASN A 181 8.72 1.93 6.15
N GLU A 182 8.43 2.01 7.45
CA GLU A 182 8.75 0.96 8.43
C GLU A 182 8.09 -0.38 8.06
N ILE A 183 6.78 -0.35 7.78
CA ILE A 183 6.00 -1.55 7.43
C ILE A 183 6.53 -2.17 6.13
N GLY A 184 6.70 -1.36 5.09
CA GLY A 184 7.22 -1.84 3.81
C GLY A 184 8.63 -2.44 3.94
N CYS A 185 9.53 -1.79 4.71
CA CYS A 185 10.86 -2.35 4.94
C CYS A 185 10.81 -3.70 5.68
N GLN A 186 9.94 -3.82 6.70
CA GLN A 186 9.72 -5.07 7.41
C GLN A 186 9.21 -6.17 6.47
N TYR A 187 8.27 -5.87 5.57
CA TYR A 187 7.79 -6.82 4.59
C TYR A 187 8.92 -7.30 3.69
N ALA A 188 9.71 -6.38 3.12
CA ALA A 188 10.85 -6.73 2.28
C ALA A 188 11.83 -7.68 2.99
N ASP A 189 12.19 -7.36 4.25
CA ASP A 189 13.10 -8.18 5.05
C ASP A 189 12.56 -9.60 5.29
N GLU A 190 11.28 -9.72 5.61
CA GLU A 190 10.65 -11.01 5.92
C GLU A 190 10.43 -11.87 4.67
N PHE A 191 10.10 -11.27 3.53
CA PHE A 191 10.03 -11.99 2.24
C PHE A 191 11.41 -12.41 1.74
N GLU A 192 12.44 -11.56 1.86
CA GLU A 192 13.81 -11.95 1.52
C GLU A 192 14.30 -13.11 2.38
N LYS A 193 14.02 -13.06 3.69
CA LYS A 193 14.36 -14.13 4.62
C LYS A 193 13.65 -15.44 4.25
N TYR A 194 12.38 -15.35 3.87
CA TYR A 194 11.61 -16.49 3.39
C TYR A 194 12.25 -17.11 2.14
N LEU A 195 12.50 -16.33 1.08
CA LEU A 195 13.10 -16.84 -0.15
C LEU A 195 14.48 -17.45 0.07
N LYS A 196 15.33 -16.83 0.91
CA LYS A 196 16.66 -17.37 1.28
C LYS A 196 16.59 -18.72 2.01
N SER A 197 15.44 -19.07 2.60
CA SER A 197 15.24 -20.35 3.30
C SER A 197 14.78 -21.49 2.39
N LEU A 198 14.41 -21.20 1.15
CA LEU A 198 13.86 -22.18 0.22
C LEU A 198 14.96 -22.98 -0.50
N SER A 199 14.67 -24.25 -0.77
CA SER A 199 15.46 -25.06 -1.70
C SER A 199 15.22 -24.62 -3.15
N PRO A 200 16.03 -25.07 -4.13
CA PRO A 200 15.78 -24.77 -5.54
C PRO A 200 14.38 -25.16 -6.03
N ALA A 201 13.83 -26.28 -5.55
CA ALA A 201 12.47 -26.70 -5.87
C ALA A 201 11.40 -25.82 -5.18
N GLY A 202 11.70 -25.30 -3.97
CA GLY A 202 10.86 -24.31 -3.29
C GLY A 202 10.86 -22.96 -3.99
N LEU A 203 12.01 -22.50 -4.47
CA LEU A 203 12.13 -21.26 -5.27
C LEU A 203 11.33 -21.36 -6.57
N GLU A 204 11.37 -22.51 -7.25
CA GLU A 204 10.55 -22.75 -8.45
C GLU A 204 9.05 -22.72 -8.13
N LYS A 205 8.64 -23.27 -6.98
CA LYS A 205 7.24 -23.17 -6.51
C LYS A 205 6.83 -21.74 -6.18
N GLU A 206 7.75 -20.91 -5.69
CA GLU A 206 7.53 -19.51 -5.32
C GLU A 206 8.05 -18.54 -6.40
N LYS A 207 8.06 -18.97 -7.67
CA LYS A 207 8.68 -18.24 -8.78
C LYS A 207 8.21 -16.79 -8.94
N ASP A 208 6.95 -16.47 -8.60
CA ASP A 208 6.44 -15.09 -8.73
C ASP A 208 7.06 -14.19 -7.65
N LEU A 209 7.28 -14.70 -6.44
CA LEU A 209 8.00 -13.99 -5.40
C LEU A 209 9.49 -13.86 -5.75
N VAL A 210 10.07 -14.88 -6.37
CA VAL A 210 11.45 -14.80 -6.90
C VAL A 210 11.56 -13.72 -7.98
N TYR A 211 10.60 -13.65 -8.90
CA TYR A 211 10.54 -12.61 -9.93
C TYR A 211 10.51 -11.20 -9.32
N VAL A 212 9.70 -11.01 -8.27
CA VAL A 212 9.67 -9.73 -7.53
C VAL A 212 11.06 -9.42 -6.94
N HIS A 213 11.74 -10.42 -6.38
CA HIS A 213 13.10 -10.26 -5.85
C HIS A 213 14.13 -9.85 -6.89
N GLU A 214 14.18 -10.56 -8.01
CA GLU A 214 15.12 -10.28 -9.10
C GLU A 214 14.87 -8.89 -9.68
N THR A 215 13.60 -8.52 -9.89
CA THR A 215 13.22 -7.17 -10.35
C THR A 215 13.74 -6.08 -9.41
N TYR A 216 13.70 -6.29 -8.09
CA TYR A 216 14.25 -5.33 -7.14
C TYR A 216 15.77 -5.22 -7.21
N LEU A 217 16.47 -6.35 -7.32
CA LEU A 217 17.93 -6.34 -7.45
C LEU A 217 18.39 -5.57 -8.69
N GLU A 218 17.68 -5.71 -9.81
CA GLU A 218 17.93 -4.97 -11.04
C GLU A 218 17.64 -3.46 -10.92
N ASN A 219 16.72 -3.07 -10.04
CA ASN A 219 16.25 -1.69 -9.90
C ASN A 219 16.64 -1.04 -8.56
N LYS A 220 17.61 -1.61 -7.85
CA LYS A 220 17.95 -1.23 -6.47
C LYS A 220 18.38 0.22 -6.30
N ASP A 221 18.93 0.82 -7.35
CA ASP A 221 19.38 2.23 -7.34
C ASP A 221 18.23 3.24 -7.47
N VAL A 222 17.05 2.79 -7.91
CA VAL A 222 15.88 3.65 -8.18
C VAL A 222 14.62 3.27 -7.39
N MET A 223 14.60 2.08 -6.79
CA MET A 223 13.48 1.57 -6.00
C MET A 223 13.85 1.52 -4.51
N ASP A 224 13.09 2.23 -3.69
CA ASP A 224 13.26 2.14 -2.24
C ASP A 224 12.76 0.78 -1.70
N LYS A 225 13.36 0.36 -0.59
CA LYS A 225 13.09 -0.95 0.02
C LYS A 225 11.64 -1.11 0.48
N ALA A 226 10.98 -0.03 0.90
CA ALA A 226 9.61 -0.11 1.37
C ALA A 226 8.64 -0.36 0.21
N ASN A 227 8.80 0.37 -0.90
CA ASN A 227 8.05 0.14 -2.13
C ASN A 227 8.19 -1.32 -2.61
N TYR A 228 9.41 -1.83 -2.56
CA TYR A 228 9.68 -3.23 -2.84
C TYR A 228 8.93 -4.21 -1.91
N GLY A 229 8.93 -3.97 -0.60
CA GLY A 229 8.17 -4.78 0.34
C GLY A 229 6.67 -4.82 0.07
N TYR A 230 6.08 -3.69 -0.33
CA TYR A 230 4.67 -3.64 -0.73
C TYR A 230 4.38 -4.39 -2.02
N ARG A 231 5.32 -4.42 -2.99
CA ARG A 231 5.17 -5.23 -4.20
C ARG A 231 5.06 -6.72 -3.88
N TYR A 232 5.87 -7.22 -2.94
CA TYR A 232 5.71 -8.61 -2.50
C TYR A 232 4.30 -8.92 -2.00
N VAL A 233 3.71 -8.01 -1.20
CA VAL A 233 2.37 -8.19 -0.67
C VAL A 233 1.33 -8.29 -1.78
N SER A 234 1.45 -7.49 -2.84
CA SER A 234 0.54 -7.54 -3.99
C SER A 234 0.55 -8.92 -4.66
N PHE A 235 1.73 -9.41 -5.07
CA PHE A 235 1.88 -10.73 -5.70
C PHE A 235 1.49 -11.87 -4.76
N PHE A 236 1.83 -11.75 -3.48
CA PHE A 236 1.49 -12.74 -2.46
C PHE A 236 -0.03 -12.89 -2.26
N LYS A 237 -0.79 -11.79 -2.30
CA LYS A 237 -2.26 -11.79 -2.18
C LYS A 237 -2.93 -12.32 -3.45
N GLU A 238 -2.41 -12.01 -4.64
CA GLU A 238 -2.94 -12.50 -5.92
C GLU A 238 -2.92 -14.05 -5.96
N GLN A 239 -1.83 -14.66 -5.53
CA GLN A 239 -1.72 -16.13 -5.44
C GLN A 239 -2.71 -16.78 -4.47
N GLN A 240 -3.20 -16.06 -3.45
CA GLN A 240 -4.21 -16.60 -2.53
C GLN A 240 -5.63 -16.56 -3.10
N ALA A 241 -5.86 -15.79 -4.17
CA ALA A 241 -7.17 -15.68 -4.81
C ALA A 241 -7.38 -16.71 -5.94
N GLU A 242 -6.30 -17.36 -6.40
CA GLU A 242 -6.32 -18.36 -7.47
C GLU A 242 -6.37 -19.82 -6.97
N ASP A 243 -6.22 -20.05 -5.66
CA ASP A 243 -6.35 -21.34 -4.96
C ASP A 243 -7.76 -21.53 -4.36
#